data_AF-A0A953AK77-F1
#
_entry.id   AF-A0A953AK77-F1
#
_cell.length_a   1.000
_cell.length_b   1.000
_cell.length_c   1.000
_cell.angle_alpha   90.00
_cell.angle_beta   90.00
_cell.angle_gamma   90.00
#
_symmetry.space_group_name_H-M   'P 1'
#
loop_
_entity.id
_entity.type
_entity.pdbx_description
1 polymer ?
#
loop_
_entity_poly.entity_id
_entity_poly.type
_entity_poly.pdbx_seq_one_letter_code
_entity_poly.pdbx_strand_id
1 'polypeptide(L)'
;MSTAQLGLLFPYEGALYNWTYRTLGTFWGFFASFCAWLPGILALVSGFGTAITYLQGLHQGWLTAPWQQGAVLTILILLGTALTVQPLRVLQRVLNFTVCLLLLALLLITAAAFAWLLTGRASATPFGHLSDWRPGPDNFVLFGFLVQSYLGTEVPLAMAGEIPPGNADTSSAPIYVGAACSSSPATFSPPSPCS
;
A
#
# COMPACT_ATOMS: atom_id res chain seq x y z
N MET A 1 -5.56 -11.54 2.28
CA MET A 1 -5.48 -13.01 2.10
C MET A 1 -6.67 -13.58 1.32
N SER A 2 -7.87 -13.01 1.39
CA SER A 2 -8.98 -13.33 0.49
C SER A 2 -8.77 -12.87 -0.96
N THR A 3 -8.16 -11.69 -1.14
CA THR A 3 -7.85 -11.10 -2.46
C THR A 3 -6.85 -11.93 -3.28
N ALA A 4 -5.91 -12.62 -2.63
CA ALA A 4 -4.93 -13.48 -3.29
C ALA A 4 -5.58 -14.73 -3.91
N GLN A 5 -6.55 -15.35 -3.23
CA GLN A 5 -7.29 -16.48 -3.77
C GLN A 5 -8.20 -16.07 -4.93
N LEU A 6 -8.79 -14.87 -4.87
CA LEU A 6 -9.64 -14.34 -5.94
C LEU A 6 -8.84 -13.94 -7.18
N GLY A 7 -7.59 -13.47 -7.00
CA GLY A 7 -6.66 -13.20 -8.10
C GLY A 7 -6.21 -14.42 -8.89
N LEU A 8 -6.20 -15.60 -8.26
CA LEU A 8 -5.94 -16.87 -8.96
C LEU A 8 -7.16 -17.35 -9.78
N LEU A 9 -8.38 -16.97 -9.39
CA LEU A 9 -9.62 -17.33 -10.08
C LEU A 9 -9.89 -16.48 -11.33
N PHE A 10 -9.45 -15.22 -11.36
CA PHE A 10 -9.68 -14.29 -12.48
C PHE A 10 -8.42 -13.47 -12.82
N PRO A 11 -7.43 -14.08 -13.50
CA PRO A 11 -6.09 -13.51 -13.64
C PRO A 11 -5.94 -12.36 -14.65
N TYR A 12 -6.92 -12.08 -15.52
CA TYR A 12 -6.63 -11.32 -16.74
C TYR A 12 -7.10 -9.86 -16.85
N GLU A 13 -7.95 -9.30 -15.98
CA GLU A 13 -8.39 -7.90 -16.19
C GLU A 13 -8.83 -7.21 -14.89
N GLY A 14 -8.17 -6.09 -14.52
CA GLY A 14 -8.71 -5.04 -13.63
C GLY A 14 -9.28 -5.54 -12.30
N ALA A 15 -8.43 -6.22 -11.52
CA ALA A 15 -8.75 -7.01 -10.33
C ALA A 15 -9.97 -6.55 -9.51
N LEU A 16 -9.95 -5.39 -8.86
CA LEU A 16 -10.96 -5.09 -7.84
C LEU A 16 -12.37 -4.84 -8.41
N TYR A 17 -12.49 -4.06 -9.49
CA TYR A 17 -13.79 -3.71 -10.08
C TYR A 17 -14.40 -4.91 -10.81
N ASN A 18 -13.60 -5.64 -11.59
CA ASN A 18 -14.09 -6.77 -12.38
C ASN A 18 -14.52 -7.94 -11.48
N TRP A 19 -13.78 -8.21 -10.39
CA TRP A 19 -14.13 -9.26 -9.45
C TRP A 19 -15.42 -8.96 -8.69
N THR A 20 -15.59 -7.71 -8.24
CA THR A 20 -16.80 -7.30 -7.49
C THR A 20 -18.02 -7.17 -8.39
N TYR A 21 -17.86 -6.70 -9.63
CA TYR A 21 -18.91 -6.71 -10.65
C TYR A 21 -19.42 -8.13 -10.95
N ARG A 22 -18.50 -9.10 -11.12
CA ARG A 22 -18.86 -10.48 -11.44
C ARG A 22 -19.45 -11.26 -10.26
N THR A 23 -19.07 -10.94 -9.03
CA THR A 23 -19.49 -11.70 -7.83
C THR A 23 -20.72 -11.13 -7.14
N LEU A 24 -20.90 -9.80 -7.16
CA LEU A 24 -21.92 -9.11 -6.38
C LEU A 24 -22.84 -8.23 -7.25
N GLY A 25 -22.49 -8.00 -8.52
CA GLY A 25 -23.28 -7.20 -9.47
C GLY A 25 -22.85 -5.72 -9.55
N THR A 26 -23.53 -4.96 -10.42
CA THR A 26 -23.13 -3.60 -10.82
C THR A 26 -23.00 -2.60 -9.68
N PHE A 27 -23.96 -2.58 -8.74
CA PHE A 27 -23.95 -1.64 -7.61
C PHE A 27 -22.76 -1.87 -6.67
N TRP A 28 -22.50 -3.13 -6.34
CA TRP A 28 -21.42 -3.52 -5.42
C TRP A 28 -20.03 -3.32 -6.03
N GLY A 29 -19.89 -3.46 -7.36
CA GLY A 29 -18.67 -3.11 -8.07
C GLY A 29 -18.34 -1.62 -8.00
N PHE A 30 -19.34 -0.75 -8.17
CA PHE A 30 -19.16 0.70 -8.00
C PHE A 30 -18.81 1.07 -6.55
N PHE A 31 -19.55 0.51 -5.58
CA PHE A 31 -19.33 0.79 -4.16
C PHE A 31 -17.92 0.35 -3.69
N ALA A 32 -17.46 -0.84 -4.10
CA ALA A 32 -16.13 -1.32 -3.77
C ALA A 32 -15.02 -0.43 -4.34
N SER A 33 -15.16 0.01 -5.60
CA SER A 33 -14.22 0.97 -6.21
C SER A 33 -14.23 2.32 -5.50
N PHE A 34 -15.39 2.82 -5.08
CA PHE A 34 -15.49 4.06 -4.30
C PHE A 34 -14.79 3.93 -2.94
N CYS A 35 -15.02 2.83 -2.24
CA CYS A 35 -14.37 2.54 -0.96
C CYS A 35 -12.86 2.30 -1.09
N ALA A 36 -12.36 1.77 -2.22
CA ALA A 36 -10.93 1.63 -2.48
C ALA A 36 -10.26 2.98 -2.81
N TRP A 37 -11.01 3.92 -3.39
CA TRP A 37 -10.50 5.24 -3.74
C TRP A 37 -10.33 6.15 -2.51
N LEU A 38 -11.27 6.12 -1.56
CA LEU A 38 -11.27 7.00 -0.38
C LEU A 38 -9.96 6.94 0.44
N PRO A 39 -9.42 5.76 0.81
CA PRO A 39 -8.15 5.67 1.51
C PRO A 39 -6.97 6.26 0.74
N GLY A 40 -7.00 6.19 -0.60
CA GLY A 40 -5.96 6.76 -1.46
C GLY A 40 -5.89 8.29 -1.35
N ILE A 41 -7.05 8.96 -1.35
CA ILE A 41 -7.13 10.42 -1.17
C ILE A 41 -6.66 10.82 0.24
N LEU A 42 -7.13 10.10 1.26
CA LEU A 42 -6.76 10.37 2.65
C LEU A 42 -5.25 10.19 2.88
N ALA A 43 -4.64 9.15 2.30
CA ALA A 43 -3.20 8.93 2.33
C ALA A 43 -2.43 10.07 1.66
N LEU A 44 -2.90 10.54 0.49
CA LEU A 44 -2.27 11.62 -0.25
C LEU A 44 -2.29 12.92 0.55
N VAL A 45 -3.43 13.29 1.14
CA VAL A 45 -3.54 14.49 1.98
C VAL A 45 -2.70 14.36 3.26
N SER A 46 -2.71 13.20 3.91
CA SER A 46 -1.91 12.93 5.10
C SER A 46 -0.41 13.00 4.82
N GLY A 47 0.05 12.49 3.69
CA GLY A 47 1.46 12.58 3.27
C GLY A 47 1.93 14.02 3.10
N PHE A 48 1.13 14.86 2.41
CA PHE A 48 1.45 16.27 2.27
C PHE A 48 1.37 17.05 3.60
N GLY A 49 0.41 16.72 4.47
CA GLY A 49 0.34 17.28 5.82
C GLY A 49 1.63 16.98 6.61
N THR A 50 2.12 15.75 6.53
CA THR A 50 3.36 15.32 7.18
C THR A 50 4.58 16.08 6.62
N ALA A 51 4.64 16.33 5.31
CA ALA A 51 5.71 17.12 4.70
C ALA A 51 5.74 18.56 5.24
N ILE A 52 4.57 19.18 5.46
CA ILE A 52 4.45 20.51 6.09
C ILE A 52 4.95 20.45 7.54
N THR A 53 4.60 19.41 8.31
CA THR A 53 5.08 19.23 9.68
C THR A 53 6.59 19.09 9.75
N TYR A 54 7.22 18.36 8.82
CA TYR A 54 8.69 18.28 8.76
C TYR A 54 9.32 19.65 8.45
N LEU A 55 8.70 20.46 7.58
CA LEU A 55 9.17 21.81 7.29
C LEU A 55 9.10 22.72 8.51
N GLN A 56 8.01 22.63 9.30
CA GLN A 56 7.84 23.34 10.57
C GLN A 56 8.83 22.85 11.65
N GLY A 57 9.19 21.56 11.62
CA GLY A 57 10.22 20.99 12.51
C GLY A 57 11.61 21.58 12.26
N LEU A 58 11.89 22.05 11.04
CA LEU A 58 13.15 22.72 10.69
C LEU A 58 13.19 24.17 11.19
N HIS A 59 12.05 24.87 11.14
CA HIS A 59 11.94 26.24 11.64
C HIS A 59 10.52 26.53 12.15
N GLN A 60 10.37 26.62 13.48
CA GLN A 60 9.08 26.75 14.17
C GLN A 60 8.31 28.05 13.85
N GLY A 61 8.95 29.05 13.24
CA GLY A 61 8.31 30.30 12.84
C GLY A 61 7.70 30.30 11.43
N TRP A 62 7.88 29.24 10.64
CA TRP A 62 7.37 29.17 9.26
C TRP A 62 5.98 28.50 9.21
N LEU A 63 5.08 29.02 8.36
CA LEU A 63 3.75 28.45 8.09
C LEU A 63 2.87 28.29 9.35
N THR A 64 2.86 29.28 10.23
CA THR A 64 2.00 29.27 11.43
C THR A 64 0.54 29.58 11.11
N ALA A 65 0.28 30.32 10.04
CA ALA A 65 -1.07 30.68 9.64
C ALA A 65 -1.75 29.56 8.81
N PRO A 66 -3.03 29.22 9.09
CA PRO A 66 -3.71 28.10 8.42
C PRO A 66 -3.88 28.31 6.91
N TRP A 67 -3.99 29.56 6.46
CA TRP A 67 -4.05 29.86 5.02
C TRP A 67 -2.73 29.58 4.29
N GLN A 68 -1.58 29.74 4.96
CA GLN A 68 -0.27 29.44 4.39
C GLN A 68 -0.08 27.93 4.24
N GLN A 69 -0.54 27.17 5.23
CA GLN A 69 -0.54 25.70 5.17
C GLN A 69 -1.42 25.20 4.01
N GLY A 70 -2.62 25.78 3.83
CA GLY A 70 -3.51 25.46 2.71
C GLY A 70 -2.92 25.82 1.33
N ALA A 71 -2.25 26.96 1.21
CA ALA A 71 -1.58 27.36 -0.03
C ALA A 71 -0.43 26.42 -0.39
N VAL A 72 0.41 26.06 0.58
CA VAL A 72 1.51 25.11 0.38
C VAL A 72 0.98 23.72 0.03
N LEU A 73 -0.07 23.26 0.70
CA LEU A 73 -0.74 22.01 0.36
C LEU A 73 -1.25 22.01 -1.09
N THR A 74 -1.85 23.12 -1.53
CA THR A 74 -2.33 23.27 -2.92
C THR A 74 -1.17 23.20 -3.92
N ILE A 75 -0.05 23.86 -3.63
CA ILE A 75 1.16 23.81 -4.47
C ILE A 75 1.71 22.38 -4.55
N LEU A 76 1.76 21.68 -3.41
CA LEU A 76 2.23 20.29 -3.36
C LEU A 76 1.33 19.34 -4.16
N ILE A 77 0.02 19.53 -4.10
CA ILE A 77 -0.94 18.77 -4.91
C ILE A 77 -0.71 19.04 -6.40
N LEU A 78 -0.56 20.31 -6.81
CA LEU A 78 -0.29 20.66 -8.20
C LEU A 78 1.02 20.04 -8.70
N LEU A 79 2.05 20.03 -7.86
CA LEU A 79 3.33 19.39 -8.17
C LEU A 79 3.17 17.86 -8.29
N GLY A 80 2.38 17.25 -7.40
CA GLY A 80 2.00 15.84 -7.49
C GLY A 80 1.31 15.51 -8.81
N THR A 81 0.33 16.32 -9.21
CA THR A 81 -0.35 16.17 -10.51
C THR A 81 0.62 16.32 -11.68
N ALA A 82 1.51 17.33 -11.65
CA ALA A 82 2.52 17.52 -12.68
C ALA A 82 3.47 16.31 -12.79
N LEU A 83 3.79 15.67 -11.67
CA LEU A 83 4.59 14.45 -11.62
C LEU A 83 3.85 13.25 -12.22
N THR A 84 2.53 13.13 -12.01
CA THR A 84 1.73 12.04 -12.60
C THR A 84 1.59 12.12 -14.11
N VAL A 85 1.73 13.31 -14.71
CA VAL A 85 1.70 13.50 -16.17
C VAL A 85 3.05 13.12 -16.82
N GLN A 86 4.11 12.93 -16.03
CA GLN A 86 5.43 12.57 -16.56
C GLN A 86 5.47 11.15 -17.12
N PRO A 87 6.37 10.87 -18.09
CA PRO A 87 6.54 9.52 -18.61
C PRO A 87 6.97 8.54 -17.52
N LEU A 88 6.46 7.30 -17.59
CA LEU A 88 6.67 6.25 -16.59
C LEU A 88 8.15 6.00 -16.22
N ARG A 89 9.07 6.20 -17.17
CA ARG A 89 10.52 6.06 -16.95
C ARG A 89 11.08 7.08 -15.93
N VAL A 90 10.56 8.30 -15.96
CA VAL A 90 10.94 9.36 -15.00
C VAL A 90 10.36 9.04 -13.63
N LEU A 91 9.09 8.66 -13.60
CA LEU A 91 8.41 8.27 -12.36
C LEU A 91 9.13 7.11 -11.67
N GLN A 92 9.50 6.06 -12.42
CA GLN A 92 10.27 4.92 -11.88
C GLN A 92 11.63 5.34 -11.31
N ARG A 93 12.35 6.26 -11.97
CA ARG A 93 13.65 6.76 -11.47
C ARG A 93 13.46 7.56 -10.18
N VAL A 94 12.47 8.44 -10.13
CA VAL A 94 12.14 9.22 -8.93
C VAL A 94 11.74 8.29 -7.79
N LEU A 95 10.87 7.32 -8.04
CA LEU A 95 10.46 6.34 -7.03
C LEU A 95 11.62 5.51 -6.51
N ASN A 96 12.50 5.00 -7.38
CA ASN A 96 13.67 4.22 -6.95
C ASN A 96 14.61 5.07 -6.08
N PHE A 97 14.81 6.33 -6.46
CA PHE A 97 15.59 7.27 -5.66
C PHE A 97 14.94 7.53 -4.29
N THR A 98 13.63 7.75 -4.24
CA THR A 98 12.87 7.92 -3.00
C THR A 98 12.93 6.68 -2.11
N VAL A 99 12.80 5.47 -2.67
CA VAL A 99 12.91 4.21 -1.93
C VAL A 99 14.31 4.05 -1.33
N CYS A 100 15.36 4.35 -2.09
CA CYS A 100 16.74 4.32 -1.60
C CYS A 100 16.95 5.29 -0.43
N LEU A 101 16.43 6.52 -0.55
CA LEU A 101 16.46 7.52 0.51
C LEU A 101 15.70 7.06 1.77
N LEU A 102 14.52 6.47 1.61
CA LEU A 102 13.73 5.96 2.72
C LEU A 102 14.44 4.80 3.43
N LEU A 103 15.04 3.88 2.69
CA LEU A 103 15.84 2.79 3.26
C LEU A 103 17.07 3.32 4.01
N LEU A 104 17.76 4.31 3.44
CA LEU A 104 18.89 4.97 4.09
C LEU A 104 18.46 5.68 5.39
N ALA A 105 17.37 6.43 5.36
CA ALA A 105 16.83 7.09 6.54
C ALA A 105 16.43 6.08 7.63
N LEU A 106 15.80 4.97 7.25
CA LEU A 106 15.45 3.89 8.17
C LEU A 106 16.71 3.25 8.79
N LEU A 107 17.76 3.01 8.01
CA LEU A 107 19.04 2.53 8.52
C LEU A 107 19.69 3.50 9.50
N LEU A 108 19.65 4.80 9.23
CA LEU A 108 20.18 5.82 10.13
C LEU A 108 19.40 5.89 11.45
N ILE A 109 18.07 5.88 11.39
CA ILE A 109 17.21 5.92 12.59
C ILE A 109 17.42 4.67 13.44
N THR A 110 17.46 3.49 12.81
CA THR A 110 17.70 2.23 13.52
C THR A 110 19.09 2.20 14.15
N ALA A 111 20.13 2.59 13.42
CA ALA A 111 21.49 2.68 13.97
C ALA A 111 21.59 3.65 15.16
N ALA A 112 20.94 4.82 15.07
CA ALA A 112 20.87 5.78 16.17
C ALA A 112 20.11 5.22 17.39
N ALA A 113 19.01 4.51 17.17
CA ALA A 113 18.26 3.85 18.23
C ALA A 113 19.09 2.74 18.92
N PHE A 114 19.82 1.93 18.15
CA PHE A 114 20.74 0.93 18.70
C PHE A 114 21.87 1.58 19.51
N ALA A 115 22.49 2.64 19.00
CA ALA A 115 23.53 3.38 19.73
C ALA A 115 22.98 4.00 21.04
N TRP A 116 21.76 4.50 21.03
CA TRP A 116 21.07 5.03 22.21
C TRP A 116 20.80 3.95 23.26
N LEU A 117 20.37 2.76 22.81
CA LEU A 117 20.09 1.64 23.71
C LEU A 117 21.37 1.07 24.33
N LEU A 118 22.45 0.98 23.54
CA LEU A 118 23.76 0.51 24.00
C LEU A 118 24.45 1.48 24.97
N THR A 119 24.11 2.77 24.93
CA THR A 119 24.62 3.78 25.87
C THR A 119 23.88 3.77 27.23
N GLY A 120 23.00 2.80 27.47
CA GLY A 120 22.36 2.57 28.77
C GLY A 120 21.23 3.55 29.09
N ARG A 121 20.72 4.29 28.09
CA ARG A 121 19.59 5.22 28.26
C ARG A 121 18.28 4.43 28.17
N ALA A 122 17.39 4.62 29.14
CA ALA A 122 16.09 3.96 29.17
C ALA A 122 15.24 4.35 27.95
N SER A 123 14.44 3.40 27.45
CA SER A 123 13.46 3.67 26.39
C SER A 123 12.39 4.63 26.91
N ALA A 124 11.99 5.59 26.06
CA ALA A 124 10.94 6.56 26.40
C ALA A 124 9.57 5.90 26.67
N THR A 125 9.37 4.66 26.20
CA THR A 125 8.19 3.84 26.42
C THR A 125 8.56 2.56 27.18
N PRO A 126 7.85 2.21 28.28
CA PRO A 126 8.06 0.94 28.97
C PRO A 126 7.52 -0.21 28.11
N PHE A 127 8.35 -1.22 27.86
CA PHE A 127 7.96 -2.44 27.12
C PHE A 127 7.81 -3.67 28.03
N GLY A 128 7.88 -3.49 29.35
CA GLY A 128 8.03 -4.56 30.33
C GLY A 128 6.75 -5.31 30.70
N HIS A 129 5.57 -4.74 30.45
CA HIS A 129 4.30 -5.35 30.87
C HIS A 129 3.38 -5.64 29.68
N LEU A 130 2.83 -6.86 29.64
CA LEU A 130 1.86 -7.31 28.63
C LEU A 130 0.55 -6.50 28.64
N SER A 131 0.24 -5.82 29.75
CA SER A 131 -0.91 -4.90 29.85
C SER A 131 -0.77 -3.67 28.95
N ASP A 132 0.45 -3.22 28.69
CA ASP A 132 0.75 -2.01 27.90
C ASP A 132 0.54 -2.24 26.40
N TRP A 133 0.42 -3.50 25.99
CA TRP A 133 0.13 -3.92 24.62
C TRP A 133 -1.36 -4.01 24.30
N ARG A 134 -2.24 -3.77 25.29
CA ARG A 134 -3.70 -3.84 25.06
C ARG A 134 -4.17 -2.57 24.33
N PRO A 135 -4.92 -2.70 23.22
CA PRO A 135 -5.50 -1.55 22.54
C PRO A 135 -6.55 -0.88 23.45
N GLY A 136 -6.21 0.31 23.95
CA GLY A 136 -7.12 1.19 24.68
C GLY A 136 -7.63 2.33 23.80
N PRO A 137 -8.62 3.12 24.29
CA PRO A 137 -9.13 4.30 23.58
C PRO A 137 -8.03 5.32 23.24
N ASP A 138 -6.97 5.40 24.04
CA ASP A 138 -5.81 6.27 23.80
C ASP A 138 -4.95 5.85 22.60
N ASN A 139 -4.92 4.56 22.26
CA ASN A 139 -4.07 3.99 21.20
C ASN A 139 -4.86 3.62 19.93
N PHE A 140 -6.17 3.88 19.89
CA PHE A 140 -7.03 3.50 18.78
C PHE A 140 -6.64 4.17 17.45
N VAL A 141 -6.12 5.39 17.51
CA VAL A 141 -5.66 6.13 16.32
C VAL A 141 -4.47 5.43 15.66
N LEU A 142 -3.57 4.83 16.44
CA LEU A 142 -2.43 4.07 15.91
C LEU A 142 -2.89 2.86 15.09
N PHE A 143 -3.99 2.21 15.51
CA PHE A 143 -4.58 1.12 14.74
C PHE A 143 -5.04 1.58 13.36
N GLY A 144 -5.68 2.76 13.26
CA GLY A 144 -6.07 3.34 11.97
C GLY A 144 -4.88 3.61 11.05
N PHE A 145 -3.79 4.17 11.58
CA PHE A 145 -2.55 4.37 10.84
C PHE A 145 -1.90 3.06 10.38
N LEU A 146 -1.93 2.03 11.22
CA LEU A 146 -1.43 0.70 10.85
C LEU A 146 -2.27 0.08 9.74
N VAL A 147 -3.61 0.14 9.81
CA VAL A 147 -4.47 -0.35 8.73
C VAL A 147 -4.20 0.40 7.42
N GLN A 148 -4.05 1.72 7.49
CA GLN A 148 -3.74 2.56 6.33
C GLN A 148 -2.39 2.20 5.67
N SER A 149 -1.38 1.80 6.45
CA SER A 149 -0.07 1.44 5.90
C SER A 149 -0.08 0.14 5.09
N TYR A 150 -0.99 -0.79 5.41
CA TYR A 150 -1.15 -2.05 4.68
C TYR A 150 -2.03 -1.96 3.42
N LEU A 151 -2.79 -0.86 3.26
CA LEU A 151 -3.77 -0.65 2.19
C LEU A 151 -3.16 -0.48 0.77
N GLY A 152 -1.84 -0.41 0.63
CA GLY A 152 -1.15 -0.31 -0.66
C GLY A 152 -0.75 -1.64 -1.32
N THR A 153 -0.90 -2.76 -0.62
CA THR A 153 -0.38 -4.07 -1.06
C THR A 153 -1.19 -4.72 -2.19
N GLU A 154 -2.37 -4.19 -2.49
CA GLU A 154 -3.27 -4.64 -3.56
C GLU A 154 -2.84 -4.18 -4.96
N VAL A 155 -2.11 -3.07 -5.06
CA VAL A 155 -1.69 -2.50 -6.36
C VAL A 155 -0.67 -3.40 -7.08
N PRO A 156 0.40 -3.91 -6.44
CA PRO A 156 1.28 -4.89 -7.08
C PRO A 156 0.57 -6.19 -7.46
N LEU A 157 -0.44 -6.59 -6.67
CA LEU A 157 -1.21 -7.80 -6.91
C LEU A 157 -2.10 -7.68 -8.15
N ALA A 158 -2.68 -6.50 -8.38
CA ALA A 158 -3.45 -6.21 -9.59
C ALA A 158 -2.57 -6.27 -10.86
N MET A 159 -1.30 -5.85 -10.75
CA MET A 159 -0.33 -5.88 -11.86
C MET A 159 0.36 -7.23 -12.03
N ALA A 160 0.23 -8.14 -11.06
CA ALA A 160 0.86 -9.46 -11.12
C ALA A 160 0.31 -10.34 -12.27
N GLY A 161 -0.92 -10.10 -12.71
CA GLY A 161 -1.53 -10.79 -13.86
C GLY A 161 -0.97 -10.38 -15.22
N GLU A 162 -0.25 -9.25 -15.30
CA GLU A 162 0.37 -8.76 -16.55
C GLU A 162 1.78 -9.32 -16.78
N ILE A 163 2.30 -10.12 -15.84
CA ILE A 163 3.62 -10.73 -15.95
C ILE A 163 3.50 -11.98 -16.86
N PRO A 164 4.23 -12.04 -17.99
CA PRO A 164 4.18 -13.19 -18.88
C PRO A 164 4.63 -14.48 -18.17
N PRO A 165 3.96 -15.63 -18.41
CA PRO A 165 4.25 -16.91 -17.73
C PRO A 165 5.56 -17.59 -18.17
N GLY A 166 6.56 -16.85 -18.65
CA GLY A 166 7.81 -17.39 -19.23
C GLY A 166 9.11 -16.98 -18.54
N ASN A 167 9.08 -16.07 -17.55
CA ASN A 167 10.28 -15.62 -16.82
C ASN A 167 10.29 -16.04 -15.34
N ALA A 168 9.42 -16.96 -14.96
CA ALA A 168 9.39 -17.56 -13.63
C ALA A 168 10.36 -18.74 -13.54
N ASP A 169 11.64 -18.51 -13.80
CA ASP A 169 12.69 -19.42 -13.38
C ASP A 169 13.48 -18.81 -12.22
N THR A 170 13.26 -19.42 -11.05
CA THR A 170 14.19 -19.49 -9.91
C THR A 170 14.63 -18.18 -9.22
N SER A 171 13.91 -17.82 -8.16
CA SER A 171 14.39 -18.01 -6.77
C SER A 171 13.76 -17.00 -5.80
N SER A 172 13.09 -17.53 -4.76
CA SER A 172 12.65 -16.83 -3.52
C SER A 172 11.24 -16.22 -3.48
N ALA A 173 10.21 -17.06 -3.62
CA ALA A 173 9.06 -17.08 -2.69
C ALA A 173 8.18 -18.32 -2.96
N PRO A 174 8.48 -19.49 -2.35
CA PRO A 174 7.63 -20.66 -2.45
C PRO A 174 6.54 -20.57 -1.39
N ILE A 175 5.47 -19.83 -1.66
CA ILE A 175 4.19 -19.98 -1.00
C ILE A 175 3.17 -19.81 -2.12
N TYR A 176 2.20 -20.71 -2.26
CA TYR A 176 1.10 -20.69 -3.26
C TYR A 176 1.23 -21.50 -4.57
N VAL A 177 2.07 -22.54 -4.67
CA VAL A 177 1.94 -23.53 -5.78
C VAL A 177 1.57 -24.95 -5.30
N GLY A 178 1.57 -25.21 -3.99
CA GLY A 178 1.36 -26.56 -3.45
C GLY A 178 -0.09 -27.07 -3.31
N ALA A 179 -1.13 -26.28 -3.56
CA ALA A 179 -2.50 -26.67 -3.19
C ALA A 179 -3.45 -27.01 -4.36
N ALA A 180 -3.03 -26.86 -5.64
CA ALA A 180 -3.93 -27.00 -6.79
C ALA A 180 -3.70 -28.26 -7.65
N CYS A 181 -2.84 -29.20 -7.24
CA CYS A 181 -2.67 -30.49 -7.91
C CYS A 181 -3.28 -31.64 -7.09
N SER A 182 -4.61 -31.62 -6.91
CA SER A 182 -5.37 -32.78 -6.42
C SER A 182 -6.86 -32.67 -6.79
N SER A 183 -7.19 -32.48 -8.07
CA SER A 183 -8.50 -32.90 -8.60
C SER A 183 -8.40 -33.08 -10.11
N SER A 184 -8.39 -34.35 -10.53
CA SER A 184 -8.44 -34.81 -11.91
C SER A 184 -9.68 -34.28 -12.66
N PRO A 185 -9.62 -34.02 -13.98
CA PRO A 185 -10.72 -33.41 -14.72
C PRO A 185 -11.77 -34.46 -15.11
N ALA A 186 -13.03 -34.22 -14.72
CA ALA A 186 -14.16 -34.89 -15.34
C ALA A 186 -14.50 -34.19 -16.67
N THR A 187 -14.45 -34.96 -17.73
CA THR A 187 -14.76 -34.67 -19.12
C THR A 187 -16.15 -34.02 -19.27
N PHE A 188 -16.24 -32.84 -19.89
CA PHE A 188 -17.50 -32.28 -20.37
C PHE A 188 -17.34 -31.90 -21.85
N SER A 189 -17.85 -32.76 -22.73
CA SER A 189 -17.91 -32.55 -24.17
C SER A 189 -19.09 -31.62 -24.54
N PRO A 190 -18.94 -30.69 -25.49
CA PRO A 190 -20.07 -29.89 -26.00
C PRO A 190 -20.87 -30.67 -27.07
N PRO A 191 -22.20 -30.48 -27.19
CA PRO A 191 -22.97 -31.05 -28.29
C PRO A 191 -22.76 -30.22 -29.58
N SER A 192 -22.37 -30.88 -30.66
CA SER A 192 -22.32 -30.33 -32.02
C SER A 192 -23.71 -30.22 -32.66
N PRO A 193 -23.99 -29.23 -33.52
CA PRO A 193 -25.24 -29.11 -34.25
C PRO A 193 -25.22 -29.95 -35.53
N CYS A 194 -26.25 -30.75 -35.80
CA CYS A 194 -26.60 -31.25 -37.15
C CYS A 194 -27.99 -31.92 -37.12
N SER A 195 -29.00 -31.22 -37.64
CA SER A 195 -30.07 -31.72 -38.53
C SER A 195 -30.84 -30.50 -39.07
#